data_AF-A0A660ZE00-F1
#
_entry.id   AF-A0A660ZE00-F1
#
_cell.length_a   1.000
_cell.length_b   1.000
_cell.length_c   1.000
_cell.angle_alpha   90.00
_cell.angle_beta   90.00
_cell.angle_gamma   90.00
#
_symmetry.space_group_name_H-M   'P 1'
#
loop_
_entity.id
_entity.type
_entity.pdbx_description
1 polymer ?
#
loop_
_entity_poly.entity_id
_entity_poly.type
_entity_poly.pdbx_seq_one_letter_code
_entity_poly.pdbx_strand_id
1 'polypeptide(L)'
;ALHPDVISMLTEGILSEGHARILLRLDGTEQVRFANIVVEKGLSVRELENLIQSKKPKRMAKRRSLQVASEFERKLTESIGMPVKLKLGRKGGGSIQIKFKNLEQLREILSKILGTEIDELQNILSLPADIKNS
;
A
#
# COMPACT_ATOMS: atom_id res chain seq x y z
N ALA A 1 -14.62 21.24 -12.64
CA ALA A 1 -15.89 21.47 -13.36
C ALA A 1 -16.48 20.13 -13.78
N LEU A 2 -17.79 20.05 -14.00
CA LEU A 2 -18.42 18.84 -14.54
C LEU A 2 -18.20 18.73 -16.05
N HIS A 3 -18.03 17.51 -16.54
CA HIS A 3 -17.97 17.21 -17.95
C HIS A 3 -19.32 17.49 -18.64
N PRO A 4 -19.35 18.02 -19.88
CA PRO A 4 -20.58 18.33 -20.61
C PRO A 4 -21.61 17.19 -20.63
N ASP A 5 -21.17 15.95 -20.88
CA ASP A 5 -22.06 14.79 -20.89
C ASP A 5 -22.75 14.53 -19.55
N VAL A 6 -22.04 14.77 -18.43
CA VAL A 6 -22.61 14.63 -17.08
C VAL A 6 -23.61 15.76 -16.82
N ILE A 7 -23.37 16.96 -17.37
CA ILE A 7 -24.31 18.07 -17.31
C ILE A 7 -25.59 17.72 -18.10
N SER A 8 -25.49 17.11 -19.29
CA SER A 8 -26.65 16.64 -20.06
C SER A 8 -27.50 15.65 -19.25
N MET A 9 -26.87 14.65 -18.64
CA MET A 9 -27.55 13.66 -17.80
C MET A 9 -28.22 14.27 -16.56
N LEU A 10 -27.70 15.37 -16.02
CA LEU A 10 -28.33 16.12 -14.93
C LEU A 10 -29.54 16.91 -15.44
N THR A 11 -29.43 17.57 -16.60
CA THR A 11 -30.54 18.32 -17.19
C THR A 11 -31.69 17.41 -17.63
N GLU A 12 -31.39 16.18 -18.05
CA GLU A 12 -32.37 15.16 -18.41
C GLU A 12 -32.99 14.46 -17.18
N GLY A 13 -32.51 14.76 -15.96
CA GLY A 13 -33.01 14.17 -14.71
C GLY A 13 -32.56 12.73 -14.47
N ILE A 14 -31.64 12.20 -15.29
CA ILE A 14 -31.09 10.85 -15.16
C ILE A 14 -30.16 10.76 -13.95
N LEU A 15 -29.40 11.83 -13.69
CA LEU A 15 -28.59 11.99 -12.49
C LEU A 15 -29.19 13.05 -11.56
N SER A 16 -28.89 12.93 -10.27
CA SER A 16 -29.29 13.90 -9.26
C SER A 16 -28.13 14.80 -8.89
N GLU A 17 -28.42 15.95 -8.29
CA GLU A 17 -27.39 16.84 -7.72
C GLU A 17 -26.47 16.13 -6.72
N GLY A 18 -27.00 15.11 -6.02
CA GLY A 18 -26.21 14.25 -5.13
C GLY A 18 -25.14 13.47 -5.88
N HIS A 19 -25.49 12.91 -7.05
CA HIS A 19 -24.51 12.24 -7.93
C HIS A 19 -23.48 13.24 -8.46
N ALA A 20 -23.91 14.43 -8.89
CA ALA A 20 -23.05 15.49 -9.38
C ALA A 20 -21.96 15.88 -8.38
N ARG A 21 -22.33 16.06 -7.10
CA ARG A 21 -21.40 16.45 -6.02
C ARG A 21 -20.27 15.44 -5.83
N ILE A 22 -20.56 14.15 -6.01
CA ILE A 22 -19.54 13.10 -5.88
C ILE A 22 -18.67 13.05 -7.14
N LEU A 23 -19.27 13.12 -8.33
CA LEU A 23 -18.54 13.10 -9.61
C LEU A 23 -17.56 14.28 -9.73
N LEU A 24 -17.88 15.45 -9.16
CA LEU A 24 -16.97 16.61 -9.10
C LEU A 24 -15.60 16.31 -8.46
N ARG A 25 -15.48 15.23 -7.66
CA ARG A 25 -14.21 14.79 -7.06
C ARG A 25 -13.31 14.01 -8.04
N LEU A 26 -13.78 13.77 -9.27
CA LEU A 26 -13.10 13.02 -10.32
C LEU A 26 -12.68 13.94 -11.46
N ASP A 27 -11.72 13.49 -12.27
CA ASP A 27 -11.34 14.07 -13.55
C ASP A 27 -12.39 13.78 -14.64
N GLY A 28 -12.44 14.62 -15.69
CA GLY A 28 -13.53 14.65 -16.66
C GLY A 28 -13.83 13.30 -17.35
N THR A 29 -12.80 12.52 -17.66
CA THR A 29 -12.96 11.18 -18.25
C THR A 29 -13.56 10.17 -17.27
N GLU A 30 -13.13 10.20 -16.00
CA GLU A 30 -13.69 9.35 -14.95
C GLU A 30 -15.11 9.79 -14.57
N GLN A 31 -15.41 11.09 -14.59
CA GLN A 31 -16.77 11.60 -14.38
C GLN A 31 -17.77 10.94 -15.34
N VAL A 32 -17.48 10.94 -16.64
CA VAL A 32 -18.33 10.30 -17.67
C VAL A 32 -18.43 8.80 -17.43
N ARG A 33 -17.30 8.14 -17.16
CA ARG A 33 -17.29 6.69 -16.92
C ARG A 33 -18.16 6.29 -15.72
N PHE A 34 -18.05 7.00 -14.61
CA PHE A 34 -18.83 6.70 -13.40
C PHE A 34 -20.28 7.13 -13.53
N ALA A 35 -20.57 8.23 -14.23
CA ALA A 35 -21.94 8.60 -14.58
C ALA A 35 -22.63 7.47 -15.35
N ASN A 36 -22.00 6.93 -16.40
CA ASN A 36 -22.54 5.79 -17.16
C ASN A 36 -22.80 4.57 -16.28
N ILE A 37 -21.90 4.24 -15.34
CA ILE A 37 -22.09 3.13 -14.40
C ILE A 37 -23.29 3.37 -13.47
N VAL A 38 -23.50 4.61 -13.03
CA VAL A 38 -24.66 4.98 -12.19
C VAL A 38 -25.95 4.76 -12.95
N VAL A 39 -26.00 5.19 -14.21
CA VAL A 39 -27.17 5.02 -15.07
C VAL A 39 -27.43 3.55 -15.38
N GLU A 40 -26.40 2.81 -15.80
CA GLU A 40 -26.50 1.39 -16.17
C GLU A 40 -26.94 0.51 -14.99
N LYS A 41 -26.46 0.81 -13.78
CA LYS A 41 -26.69 -0.02 -12.59
C LYS A 41 -27.71 0.55 -11.62
N GLY A 42 -28.30 1.71 -11.92
CA GLY A 42 -29.24 2.39 -11.03
C GLY A 42 -28.66 2.68 -9.65
N LEU A 43 -27.40 3.11 -9.56
CA LEU A 43 -26.73 3.28 -8.27
C LEU A 43 -27.31 4.46 -7.49
N SER A 44 -27.44 4.28 -6.18
CA SER A 44 -27.69 5.39 -5.27
C SER A 44 -26.43 6.25 -5.05
N VAL A 45 -26.64 7.47 -4.57
CA VAL A 45 -25.57 8.43 -4.19
C VAL A 45 -24.56 7.79 -3.24
N ARG A 46 -25.03 7.01 -2.25
CA ARG A 46 -24.17 6.31 -1.29
C ARG A 46 -23.35 5.20 -1.95
N GLU A 47 -23.94 4.45 -2.88
CA GLU A 47 -23.24 3.38 -3.60
C GLU A 47 -22.20 3.95 -4.55
N LEU A 48 -22.50 5.04 -5.24
CA LEU A 48 -21.53 5.78 -6.06
C LEU A 48 -20.35 6.26 -5.22
N GLU A 49 -20.61 6.84 -4.05
CA GLU A 49 -19.55 7.29 -3.14
C GLU A 49 -18.67 6.12 -2.71
N ASN A 50 -19.27 5.00 -2.29
CA ASN A 50 -18.54 3.79 -1.92
C ASN A 50 -17.72 3.23 -3.08
N LEU A 51 -18.28 3.22 -4.30
CA LEU A 51 -17.61 2.73 -5.49
C LEU A 51 -16.38 3.58 -5.83
N ILE A 52 -16.51 4.91 -5.79
CA ILE A 52 -15.40 5.85 -6.05
C ILE A 52 -14.35 5.78 -4.94
N GLN A 53 -14.76 5.67 -3.67
CA GLN A 53 -13.84 5.46 -2.56
C GLN A 53 -13.07 4.13 -2.68
N SER A 54 -13.73 3.07 -3.15
CA SER A 54 -13.11 1.75 -3.37
C SER A 54 -12.15 1.72 -4.57
N LYS A 55 -12.37 2.60 -5.56
CA LYS A 55 -11.54 2.75 -6.77
C LYS A 55 -10.37 3.73 -6.62
N LYS A 56 -10.17 4.39 -5.47
CA LYS A 56 -8.85 5.00 -5.17
C LYS A 56 -7.76 3.90 -5.32
N PRO A 57 -6.65 4.15 -6.03
CA PRO A 57 -5.73 3.10 -6.48
C PRO A 57 -4.93 2.58 -5.29
N LYS A 58 -5.50 1.65 -4.53
CA LYS A 58 -4.82 0.99 -3.40
C LYS A 58 -5.09 -0.51 -3.27
N ARG A 59 -5.96 -1.13 -4.10
CA ARG A 59 -6.38 -2.52 -3.85
C ARG A 59 -6.06 -3.57 -4.93
N MET A 60 -5.98 -3.25 -6.22
CA MET A 60 -5.68 -4.29 -7.23
C MET A 60 -4.20 -4.66 -7.34
N ALA A 61 -3.29 -3.69 -7.43
CA ALA A 61 -1.85 -3.96 -7.38
C ALA A 61 -1.41 -4.55 -6.02
N LYS A 62 -2.14 -4.22 -4.95
CA LYS A 62 -1.89 -4.71 -3.60
C LYS A 62 -2.19 -6.20 -3.46
N ARG A 63 -3.17 -6.77 -4.18
CA ARG A 63 -3.57 -8.17 -3.97
C ARG A 63 -2.54 -9.18 -4.53
N ARG A 64 -1.97 -8.93 -5.71
CA ARG A 64 -0.85 -9.73 -6.25
C ARG A 64 0.46 -9.48 -5.49
N SER A 65 0.77 -8.23 -5.12
CA SER A 65 1.98 -7.94 -4.35
C SER A 65 1.91 -8.47 -2.92
N LEU A 66 0.73 -8.55 -2.30
CA LEU A 66 0.53 -9.15 -0.97
C LEU A 66 0.72 -10.68 -0.99
N GLN A 67 0.27 -11.39 -2.03
CA GLN A 67 0.47 -12.84 -2.13
C GLN A 67 1.95 -13.20 -2.29
N VAL A 68 2.65 -12.51 -3.20
CA VAL A 68 4.10 -12.69 -3.40
C VAL A 68 4.87 -12.28 -2.14
N ALA A 69 4.51 -11.16 -1.49
CA ALA A 69 5.14 -10.74 -0.25
C ALA A 69 4.95 -11.77 0.88
N SER A 70 3.77 -12.39 0.99
CA SER A 70 3.47 -13.36 2.05
C SER A 70 4.30 -14.65 1.93
N GLU A 71 4.54 -15.15 0.71
CA GLU A 71 5.39 -16.34 0.52
C GLU A 71 6.86 -16.05 0.85
N PHE A 72 7.38 -14.90 0.44
CA PHE A 72 8.73 -14.47 0.78
C PHE A 72 8.88 -14.16 2.28
N GLU A 73 7.90 -13.51 2.90
CA GLU A 73 7.87 -13.28 4.35
C GLU A 73 7.97 -14.60 5.11
N ARG A 74 7.18 -15.61 4.73
CA ARG A 74 7.19 -16.90 5.38
C ARG A 74 8.55 -17.60 5.26
N LYS A 75 9.12 -17.65 4.05
CA LYS A 75 10.46 -18.24 3.85
C LYS A 75 11.55 -17.50 4.61
N LEU A 76 11.49 -16.16 4.65
CA LEU A 76 12.44 -15.34 5.40
C LEU A 76 12.28 -15.55 6.91
N THR A 77 11.05 -15.69 7.41
CA THR A 77 10.82 -16.02 8.83
C THR A 77 11.28 -17.43 9.17
N GLU A 78 11.07 -18.42 8.31
CA GLU A 78 11.58 -19.79 8.50
C GLU A 78 13.12 -19.81 8.51
N SER A 79 13.79 -19.08 7.61
CA SER A 79 15.26 -19.03 7.53
C SER A 79 15.89 -18.22 8.67
N ILE A 80 15.34 -17.06 9.00
CA ILE A 80 15.90 -16.14 9.99
C ILE A 80 15.49 -16.57 11.41
N GLY A 81 14.35 -17.23 11.57
CA GLY A 81 13.79 -17.61 12.88
C GLY A 81 13.07 -16.45 13.58
N MET A 82 12.86 -15.34 12.88
CA MET A 82 12.30 -14.11 13.44
C MET A 82 11.18 -13.53 12.55
N PRO A 83 10.23 -12.77 13.12
CA PRO A 83 9.15 -12.17 12.35
C PRO A 83 9.69 -11.18 11.31
N VAL A 84 9.46 -11.48 10.04
CA VAL A 84 9.83 -10.63 8.90
C VAL A 84 8.57 -10.06 8.27
N LYS A 85 8.59 -8.76 7.96
CA LYS A 85 7.57 -8.08 7.17
C LYS A 85 8.19 -7.52 5.90
N LEU A 86 7.58 -7.79 4.76
CA LEU A 86 8.02 -7.37 3.45
C LEU A 86 6.97 -6.44 2.85
N LYS A 87 7.36 -5.19 2.62
CA LYS A 87 6.51 -4.17 2.01
C LYS A 87 7.03 -3.89 0.60
N LEU A 88 6.30 -4.38 -0.40
CA LEU A 88 6.56 -4.06 -1.80
C LEU A 88 5.98 -2.69 -2.17
N GLY A 89 6.83 -1.84 -2.74
CA GLY A 89 6.47 -0.56 -3.32
C GLY A 89 5.94 -0.71 -4.76
N ARG A 90 5.42 0.39 -5.31
CA ARG A 90 4.71 0.39 -6.61
C ARG A 90 5.61 0.31 -7.86
N LYS A 91 6.94 0.40 -7.70
CA LYS A 91 7.92 0.45 -8.80
C LYS A 91 9.05 -0.59 -8.63
N GLY A 92 8.73 -1.79 -8.11
CA GLY A 92 9.72 -2.86 -7.90
C GLY A 92 10.64 -2.68 -6.68
N GLY A 93 10.79 -1.47 -6.15
CA GLY A 93 11.41 -1.24 -4.84
C GLY A 93 10.55 -1.72 -3.68
N GLY A 94 11.13 -1.92 -2.51
CA GLY A 94 10.42 -2.36 -1.31
C GLY A 94 11.23 -2.15 -0.04
N SER A 95 10.68 -2.57 1.10
CA SER A 95 11.37 -2.59 2.38
C SER A 95 11.13 -3.91 3.09
N ILE A 96 12.19 -4.44 3.71
CA ILE A 96 12.13 -5.60 4.60
C ILE A 96 12.29 -5.07 6.02
N GLN A 97 11.41 -5.47 6.92
CA GLN A 97 11.42 -5.12 8.34
C GLN A 97 11.51 -6.40 9.14
N ILE A 98 12.62 -6.61 9.84
CA ILE A 98 12.83 -7.74 10.73
C ILE A 98 12.70 -7.24 12.16
N LYS A 99 11.82 -7.85 12.96
CA LYS A 99 11.67 -7.50 14.37
C LYS A 99 12.54 -8.40 15.23
N PHE A 100 13.45 -7.80 15.99
CA PHE A 100 14.26 -8.46 17.02
C PHE A 100 13.89 -7.91 18.41
N LYS A 101 14.10 -8.72 19.45
CA LYS A 101 13.78 -8.38 20.84
C LYS A 101 15.00 -7.91 21.64
N ASN A 102 16.20 -8.31 21.23
CA ASN A 102 17.45 -8.01 21.94
C ASN A 102 18.62 -7.94 20.95
N LEU A 103 19.77 -7.48 21.42
CA LEU A 103 20.97 -7.34 20.60
C LEU A 103 21.50 -8.68 20.09
N GLU A 104 21.30 -9.76 20.83
CA GLU A 104 21.72 -11.10 20.40
C GLU A 104 20.98 -11.55 19.14
N GLN A 105 19.67 -11.32 19.10
CA GLN A 105 18.87 -11.56 17.92
C GLN A 105 19.30 -10.70 16.72
N LEU A 106 19.69 -9.44 16.97
CA LEU A 106 20.25 -8.59 15.92
C LEU A 106 21.55 -9.19 15.34
N ARG A 107 22.44 -9.72 16.19
CA ARG A 107 23.68 -10.39 15.74
C ARG A 107 23.39 -11.61 14.89
N GLU A 108 22.47 -12.47 15.32
CA GLU A 108 22.05 -13.65 14.55
C GLU A 108 21.49 -13.26 13.17
N ILE A 109 20.65 -12.22 13.10
CA ILE A 109 20.12 -11.70 11.84
C ILE A 109 21.26 -11.25 10.93
N LEU A 110 22.18 -10.45 11.46
CA LEU A 110 23.29 -9.89 10.70
C LEU A 110 24.22 -10.99 10.19
N SER A 111 24.54 -11.99 11.00
CA SER A 111 25.35 -13.14 10.59
C SER A 111 24.68 -13.92 9.46
N LYS A 112 23.38 -14.18 9.56
CA LYS A 112 22.61 -14.85 8.49
C LYS A 112 22.53 -14.05 7.18
N ILE A 113 22.50 -12.71 7.25
CA ILE A 113 22.41 -11.85 6.06
C ILE A 113 23.78 -11.66 5.41
N LEU A 114 24.82 -11.43 6.20
CA LEU A 114 26.17 -11.12 5.71
C LEU A 114 26.99 -12.38 5.42
N GLY A 115 26.55 -13.55 5.89
CA GLY A 115 27.28 -14.81 5.73
C GLY A 115 28.60 -14.83 6.50
N THR A 116 28.77 -13.92 7.46
CA THR A 116 29.96 -13.78 8.30
C THR A 116 29.72 -14.37 9.69
N GLU A 117 30.77 -14.90 10.29
CA GLU A 117 30.69 -15.45 11.65
C GLU A 117 30.39 -14.34 12.67
N ILE A 118 29.62 -14.68 13.70
CA ILE A 118 29.09 -13.73 14.70
C ILE A 118 30.23 -12.94 15.40
N ASP A 119 31.42 -13.53 15.53
CA ASP A 119 32.58 -12.90 16.18
C ASP A 119 33.12 -11.69 15.42
N GLU A 120 33.04 -11.66 14.09
CA GLU A 120 33.48 -10.48 13.30
C GLU A 120 32.51 -9.28 13.46
N LEU A 121 31.23 -9.56 13.73
CA LEU A 121 30.21 -8.53 13.93
C LEU A 121 30.36 -7.81 15.27
N GLN A 122 31.03 -8.41 16.25
CA GLN A 122 31.41 -7.70 17.47
C GLN A 122 32.32 -6.52 17.15
N ASN A 123 33.20 -6.62 16.15
CA ASN A 123 34.13 -5.54 15.80
C ASN A 123 33.44 -4.36 15.07
N ILE A 124 32.41 -4.64 14.26
CA ILE A 124 31.64 -3.61 13.53
C ILE A 124 30.62 -2.90 14.43
N LEU A 125 29.98 -3.63 15.35
CA LEU A 125 29.06 -3.06 16.33
C LEU A 125 29.77 -2.40 17.53
N SER A 126 31.07 -2.65 17.69
CA SER A 126 31.96 -1.89 18.58
C SER A 126 32.35 -0.56 17.92
N LEU A 127 31.36 0.28 17.62
CA LEU A 127 31.64 1.70 17.45
C LEU A 127 32.21 2.25 18.78
N PRO A 128 33.27 3.09 18.74
CA PRO A 128 33.95 3.56 19.93
C PRO A 128 32.99 4.21 20.92
N ALA A 129 33.28 4.02 22.21
CA ALA A 129 32.48 4.42 23.36
C ALA A 129 32.33 5.95 23.56
N ASP A 130 32.38 6.76 22.51
CA ASP A 130 32.40 8.23 22.58
C ASP A 130 31.00 8.87 22.57
N ILE A 131 29.96 8.12 22.92
CA ILE A 131 28.66 8.68 23.32
C ILE A 131 28.33 8.26 24.76
N LYS A 132 29.32 8.40 25.64
CA LYS A 132 29.12 8.62 27.07
C LYS A 132 29.77 9.95 27.43
N ASN A 133 28.92 10.95 27.68
CA ASN A 133 29.24 12.30 28.13
C ASN A 133 29.70 13.27 27.04
N SER A 134 28.73 14.01 26.47
CA SER A 134 28.83 15.46 26.45
C SER A 134 27.44 16.10 26.41
#